data_AF-A0A932HEG9-F1
#
_entry.id   AF-A0A932HEG9-F1
#
_cell.length_a   1.000
_cell.length_b   1.000
_cell.length_c   1.000
_cell.angle_alpha   90.00
_cell.angle_beta   90.00
_cell.angle_gamma   90.00
#
_symmetry.space_group_name_H-M   'P 1'
#
loop_
_entity.id
_entity.type
_entity.pdbx_description
1 polymer ?
#
loop_
_entity_poly.entity_id
_entity_poly.type
_entity_poly.pdbx_seq_one_letter_code
_entity_poly.pdbx_strand_id
1 'polypeptide(L)'
;GTVSGARPGLLVGRDGLEREYDDRLRGKDGERFLEVDALGRSVREAEMGQRLEPEQGESIRTTIDIDLQRYVAESFPEGMRGAVMVMDPATGEMLALYSSPAYDPNTFIGGVDPEVWSRLSQAADFPLLNRAIQARYPPASPWKLVVAAMAMHRGLVDLGSHMPIPCRGGLQYYNRYFRCWKLQGHGDLTLAEAIQYSCDVYFYQLGLKLQLTNLLADASRLGFRDRSGIDLPNEIRPLFPASTEYYNQRYGPRGWTNAVTLNLAIGQGENSQTLANMVAFYTMPCARRWSRWCSMARRQARGWRTCGSGARPARRRTRTARTTGGSSRSRRRTVPESWWGRWWNSRSTDRESRPW
;
A
#
# COMPACT_ATOMS: atom_id res chain seq x y z
N GLY A 1 20.43 -9.85 -14.21
CA GLY A 1 19.75 -11.15 -14.32
C GLY A 1 19.39 -11.40 -15.76
N THR A 2 19.71 -12.58 -16.27
CA THR A 2 19.30 -13.05 -17.60
C THR A 2 17.80 -13.32 -17.58
N VAL A 3 17.05 -12.65 -18.47
CA VAL A 3 15.64 -12.94 -18.70
C VAL A 3 15.57 -14.21 -19.56
N SER A 4 14.80 -15.21 -19.14
CA SER A 4 14.70 -16.48 -19.87
C SER A 4 14.21 -16.23 -21.30
N GLY A 5 14.92 -16.77 -22.29
CA GLY A 5 14.61 -16.57 -23.71
C GLY A 5 14.99 -15.21 -24.30
N ALA A 6 15.60 -14.30 -23.52
CA ALA A 6 15.96 -12.98 -24.04
C ALA A 6 17.19 -13.02 -24.95
N ARG A 7 17.03 -12.49 -26.17
CA ARG A 7 18.09 -12.32 -27.17
C ARG A 7 18.54 -10.86 -27.22
N PRO A 8 19.77 -10.56 -27.68
CA PRO A 8 20.19 -9.19 -27.92
C PRO A 8 19.17 -8.45 -28.81
N GLY A 9 18.76 -7.25 -28.39
CA GLY A 9 17.75 -6.44 -29.08
C GLY A 9 16.31 -6.63 -28.60
N LEU A 10 16.02 -7.60 -27.73
CA LEU A 10 14.69 -7.79 -27.16
C LEU A 10 14.39 -6.74 -26.07
N LEU A 11 13.22 -6.09 -26.16
CA LEU A 11 12.69 -5.25 -25.10
C LEU A 11 12.12 -6.13 -23.98
N VAL A 12 12.55 -5.85 -22.74
CA VAL A 12 12.15 -6.60 -21.55
C VAL A 12 11.73 -5.64 -20.45
N GLY A 13 10.64 -5.94 -19.77
CA GLY A 13 10.19 -5.17 -18.62
C GLY A 13 11.22 -5.23 -17.48
N ARG A 14 11.74 -4.07 -17.06
CA ARG A 14 12.78 -4.00 -16.01
C ARG A 14 12.25 -3.67 -14.64
N ASP A 15 11.14 -2.95 -14.56
CA ASP A 15 10.50 -2.57 -13.30
C ASP A 15 8.99 -2.41 -13.47
N GLY A 16 8.30 -2.16 -12.35
CA GLY A 16 6.88 -1.82 -12.37
C GLY A 16 5.99 -2.92 -12.96
N LEU A 17 4.88 -2.48 -13.56
CA LEU A 17 3.94 -3.35 -14.25
C LEU A 17 4.56 -4.03 -15.47
N GLU A 18 5.53 -3.39 -16.12
CA GLU A 18 6.21 -3.97 -17.28
C GLU A 18 6.96 -5.23 -16.88
N ARG A 19 7.66 -5.23 -15.74
CA ARG A 19 8.35 -6.43 -15.24
C ARG A 19 7.40 -7.45 -14.64
N GLU A 20 6.36 -7.02 -13.92
CA GLU A 20 5.37 -7.96 -13.34
C GLU A 20 4.64 -8.76 -14.43
N TYR A 21 4.34 -8.12 -15.57
CA TYR A 21 3.54 -8.70 -16.64
C TYR A 21 4.30 -8.90 -17.96
N ASP A 22 5.63 -8.89 -17.91
CA ASP A 22 6.54 -9.02 -19.05
C ASP A 22 6.21 -10.23 -19.93
N ASP A 23 5.90 -11.38 -19.31
CA ASP A 23 5.52 -12.62 -20.01
C ASP A 23 4.22 -12.49 -20.82
N ARG A 24 3.32 -11.59 -20.42
CA ARG A 24 2.06 -11.32 -21.13
C ARG A 24 2.22 -10.21 -22.17
N LEU A 25 3.04 -9.21 -21.86
CA LEU A 25 3.25 -8.02 -22.70
C LEU A 25 4.14 -8.30 -23.91
N ARG A 26 5.14 -9.18 -23.77
CA ARG A 26 6.14 -9.44 -24.83
C ARG A 26 5.56 -10.12 -26.06
N GLY A 27 4.55 -10.97 -25.90
CA GLY A 27 4.06 -11.83 -26.99
C GLY A 27 5.06 -12.94 -27.34
N LYS A 28 4.98 -13.46 -28.57
CA LYS A 28 5.90 -14.48 -29.08
C LYS A 28 6.50 -14.05 -30.41
N ASP A 29 7.81 -14.22 -30.54
CA ASP A 29 8.51 -13.97 -31.79
C ASP A 29 8.05 -14.95 -32.87
N GLY A 30 7.88 -14.45 -34.09
CA GLY A 30 7.71 -15.26 -35.28
C GLY A 30 9.04 -15.73 -35.85
N GLU A 31 8.98 -16.63 -36.83
CA GLU A 31 10.14 -17.17 -37.53
C GLU A 31 9.91 -17.09 -39.03
N ARG A 32 10.93 -16.63 -39.77
CA ARG A 32 10.96 -16.66 -41.24
C ARG A 32 12.27 -17.26 -41.71
N PHE A 33 12.21 -18.05 -42.77
CA PHE A 33 13.37 -18.70 -43.35
C PHE A 33 13.80 -17.92 -44.60
N LEU A 34 15.08 -17.54 -44.65
CA LEU A 34 15.67 -16.83 -45.79
C LEU A 34 16.75 -17.71 -46.41
N GLU A 35 16.69 -17.88 -47.73
CA GLU A 35 17.78 -18.49 -48.48
C GLU A 35 18.87 -17.44 -48.71
N VAL A 36 20.12 -17.80 -48.41
CA VAL A 36 21.29 -16.92 -48.53
C VAL A 36 22.29 -17.50 -49.53
N ASP A 37 22.88 -16.66 -50.36
CA ASP A 37 23.96 -17.06 -51.28
C ASP A 37 25.29 -17.28 -50.54
N ALA A 38 26.31 -17.80 -51.25
CA ALA A 38 27.64 -18.05 -50.69
C ALA A 38 28.37 -16.79 -50.19
N LEU A 39 27.85 -15.59 -50.53
CA LEU A 39 28.35 -14.29 -50.07
C LEU A 39 27.50 -13.71 -48.92
N GLY A 40 26.49 -14.45 -48.44
CA GLY A 40 25.63 -14.07 -47.32
C GLY A 40 24.48 -13.12 -47.67
N ARG A 41 24.17 -12.93 -48.96
CA ARG A 41 23.06 -12.06 -49.39
C ARG A 41 21.77 -12.86 -49.43
N SER A 42 20.69 -12.27 -48.92
CA SER A 42 19.35 -12.86 -48.96
C SER A 42 18.84 -12.91 -50.41
N VAL A 43 18.56 -14.10 -50.92
CA VAL A 43 18.13 -14.33 -52.31
C VAL A 43 16.61 -14.40 -52.41
N ARG A 44 15.96 -15.14 -51.49
CA ARG A 44 14.51 -15.33 -51.45
C ARG A 44 14.06 -15.87 -50.09
N GLU A 45 12.79 -15.72 -49.75
CA GLU A 45 12.20 -16.41 -48.60
C GLU A 45 12.11 -17.90 -48.93
N ALA A 46 12.72 -18.75 -48.09
CA ALA A 46 12.87 -20.17 -48.36
C ALA A 46 11.52 -20.89 -48.19
N GLU A 47 11.10 -21.64 -49.20
CA GLU A 47 9.85 -22.43 -49.16
C GLU A 47 9.95 -23.66 -48.24
N MET A 48 11.14 -23.95 -47.70
CA MET A 48 11.45 -25.17 -46.95
C MET A 48 11.07 -25.13 -45.46
N GLY A 49 10.56 -24.01 -44.94
CA GLY A 49 10.14 -23.89 -43.55
C GLY A 49 8.78 -23.21 -43.42
N GLN A 50 7.93 -23.70 -42.52
CA GLN A 50 6.70 -22.98 -42.17
C GLN A 50 7.09 -21.66 -41.52
N ARG A 51 6.70 -20.55 -42.15
CA ARG A 51 6.74 -19.23 -41.51
C ARG A 51 5.83 -19.26 -40.28
N LEU A 52 6.39 -18.90 -39.13
CA LEU A 52 5.63 -18.68 -37.90
C LEU A 52 5.36 -17.19 -37.78
N GLU A 53 4.09 -16.79 -37.83
CA GLU A 53 3.74 -15.39 -37.59
C GLU A 53 3.98 -15.02 -36.12
N PRO A 54 4.47 -13.80 -35.83
CA PRO A 54 4.59 -13.33 -34.47
C PRO A 54 3.22 -13.19 -33.81
N GLU A 55 3.14 -13.53 -32.53
CA GLU A 55 1.95 -13.31 -31.70
C GLU A 55 2.13 -12.02 -30.91
N GLN A 56 1.22 -11.06 -31.08
CA GLN A 56 1.23 -9.82 -30.30
C GLN A 56 0.94 -10.11 -28.82
N GLY A 57 1.68 -9.47 -27.92
CA GLY A 57 1.42 -9.53 -26.49
C GLY A 57 0.06 -8.96 -26.09
N GLU A 58 -0.41 -9.36 -24.91
CA GLU A 58 -1.68 -8.92 -24.35
C GLU A 58 -1.64 -7.44 -23.95
N SER A 59 -2.75 -6.73 -24.16
CA SER A 59 -2.94 -5.39 -23.58
C SER A 59 -3.40 -5.48 -22.13
N ILE A 60 -2.79 -4.69 -21.25
CA ILE A 60 -3.17 -4.60 -19.83
C ILE A 60 -3.89 -3.29 -19.59
N ARG A 61 -5.06 -3.37 -18.93
CA ARG A 61 -5.77 -2.19 -18.43
C ARG A 61 -5.44 -2.00 -16.97
N THR A 62 -4.87 -0.86 -16.63
CA THR A 62 -4.57 -0.49 -15.25
C THR A 62 -5.80 0.05 -14.55
N THR A 63 -5.76 0.06 -13.22
CA THR A 63 -6.73 0.73 -12.35
C THR A 63 -6.32 2.18 -12.06
N ILE A 64 -5.11 2.57 -12.46
CA ILE A 64 -4.57 3.91 -12.27
C ILE A 64 -5.43 4.92 -13.02
N ASP A 65 -5.92 5.91 -12.28
CA ASP A 65 -6.51 7.12 -12.83
C ASP A 65 -5.38 8.09 -13.16
N ILE A 66 -5.18 8.36 -14.45
CA ILE A 66 -4.05 9.15 -14.93
C ILE A 66 -4.14 10.63 -14.52
N ASP A 67 -5.35 11.15 -14.32
CA ASP A 67 -5.55 12.54 -13.90
C ASP A 67 -5.28 12.66 -12.41
N LEU A 68 -5.71 11.68 -11.61
CA LEU A 68 -5.35 11.59 -10.19
C LEU A 68 -3.85 11.38 -9.99
N GLN A 69 -3.22 10.50 -10.77
CA GLN A 69 -1.78 10.25 -10.71
C GLN A 69 -0.99 11.53 -11.00
N ARG A 70 -1.41 12.31 -12.02
CA ARG A 70 -0.80 13.63 -12.33
C ARG A 70 -1.03 14.61 -11.20
N TYR A 71 -2.25 14.73 -10.72
CA TYR A 71 -2.58 15.61 -9.60
C TYR A 71 -1.72 15.32 -8.36
N VAL A 72 -1.54 14.04 -8.02
CA VAL A 72 -0.66 13.62 -6.92
C VAL A 72 0.79 14.02 -7.17
N ALA A 73 1.32 13.78 -8.37
CA ALA A 73 2.70 14.11 -8.73
C ALA A 73 2.95 15.63 -8.69
N GLU A 74 2.03 16.43 -9.23
CA GLU A 74 2.11 17.90 -9.26
C GLU A 74 1.89 18.55 -7.89
N SER A 75 1.06 17.92 -7.04
CA SER A 75 0.82 18.40 -5.68
C SER A 75 1.93 18.00 -4.70
N PHE A 76 2.80 17.05 -5.08
CA PHE A 76 3.86 16.60 -4.19
C PHE A 76 4.95 17.68 -4.10
N PRO A 77 5.38 18.10 -2.90
CA PRO A 77 6.38 19.17 -2.77
C PRO A 77 7.70 18.82 -3.46
N GLU A 78 8.21 19.76 -4.26
CA GLU A 78 9.47 19.59 -4.98
C GLU A 78 10.62 19.29 -4.00
N GLY A 79 11.49 18.35 -4.36
CA GLY A 79 12.62 17.90 -3.54
C GLY A 79 12.23 17.09 -2.30
N MET A 80 10.94 16.87 -2.03
CA MET A 80 10.51 16.05 -0.90
C MET A 80 10.67 14.56 -1.23
N ARG A 81 11.19 13.79 -0.27
CA ARG A 81 11.27 12.33 -0.36
C ARG A 81 10.03 11.72 0.28
N GLY A 82 9.31 10.88 -0.45
CA GLY A 82 8.14 10.21 0.09
C GLY A 82 7.37 9.42 -0.96
N ALA A 83 6.20 8.93 -0.57
CA ALA A 83 5.32 8.21 -1.46
C ALA A 83 3.85 8.50 -1.11
N VAL A 84 2.99 8.37 -2.11
CA VAL A 84 1.54 8.45 -1.99
C VAL A 84 0.93 7.23 -2.65
N MET A 85 -0.06 6.64 -1.99
CA MET A 85 -0.87 5.56 -2.54
C MET A 85 -2.33 5.90 -2.30
N VAL A 86 -3.13 5.83 -3.36
CA VAL A 86 -4.57 6.05 -3.30
C VAL A 86 -5.26 4.79 -3.78
N MET A 87 -6.09 4.22 -2.92
CA MET A 87 -6.79 2.97 -3.20
C MET A 87 -8.29 3.16 -3.00
N ASP A 88 -9.09 2.59 -3.89
CA ASP A 88 -10.52 2.45 -3.68
C ASP A 88 -10.76 1.37 -2.61
N PRO A 89 -11.31 1.74 -1.44
CA PRO A 89 -11.47 0.80 -0.34
C PRO A 89 -12.59 -0.23 -0.57
N ALA A 90 -13.50 0.01 -1.52
CA ALA A 90 -14.59 -0.92 -1.85
C ALA A 90 -14.11 -2.06 -2.77
N THR A 91 -13.15 -1.77 -3.65
CA THR A 91 -12.68 -2.70 -4.69
C THR A 91 -11.26 -3.21 -4.45
N GLY A 92 -10.43 -2.49 -3.69
CA GLY A 92 -8.99 -2.74 -3.57
C GLY A 92 -8.19 -2.31 -4.80
N GLU A 93 -8.82 -1.61 -5.75
CA GLU A 93 -8.17 -1.08 -6.94
C GLU A 93 -7.28 0.12 -6.57
N MET A 94 -6.03 0.09 -7.02
CA MET A 94 -5.08 1.17 -6.81
C MET A 94 -5.31 2.26 -7.86
N LEU A 95 -5.72 3.44 -7.42
CA LEU A 95 -6.06 4.58 -8.29
C LEU A 95 -4.84 5.46 -8.59
N ALA A 96 -3.89 5.56 -7.65
CA ALA A 96 -2.62 6.26 -7.86
C ALA A 96 -1.52 5.68 -6.97
N LEU A 97 -0.29 5.62 -7.49
CA LEU A 97 0.92 5.25 -6.76
C LEU A 97 2.06 6.14 -7.22
N TYR A 98 2.53 7.01 -6.34
CA TYR A 98 3.59 7.96 -6.61
C TYR A 98 4.73 7.78 -5.60
N SER A 99 5.98 7.83 -6.09
CA SER A 99 7.20 7.79 -5.28
C SER A 99 8.10 8.94 -5.72
N SER A 100 8.56 9.73 -4.76
CA SER A 100 9.41 10.90 -4.98
C SER A 100 10.76 10.76 -4.28
N PRO A 101 11.86 11.21 -4.90
CA PRO A 101 11.94 11.75 -6.27
C PRO A 101 11.73 10.66 -7.33
N ALA A 102 11.17 11.07 -8.48
CA ALA A 102 10.94 10.22 -9.65
C ALA A 102 12.00 10.48 -10.74
N TYR A 103 11.98 9.68 -11.80
CA TYR A 103 12.83 9.84 -12.97
C TYR A 103 12.01 9.58 -14.24
N ASP A 104 12.51 10.03 -15.40
CA ASP A 104 11.87 9.76 -16.69
C ASP A 104 12.22 8.34 -17.17
N PRO A 105 11.26 7.40 -17.24
CA PRO A 105 11.52 6.04 -17.70
C PRO A 105 11.95 5.99 -19.18
N ASN A 106 11.65 7.01 -19.99
CA ASN A 106 12.03 7.04 -21.41
C ASN A 106 13.55 7.06 -21.59
N THR A 107 14.32 7.52 -20.60
CA THR A 107 15.79 7.53 -20.67
C THR A 107 16.42 6.13 -20.64
N PHE A 108 15.63 5.08 -20.39
CA PHE A 108 16.08 3.69 -20.37
C PHE A 108 15.76 2.92 -21.66
N ILE A 109 14.96 3.51 -22.57
CA ILE A 109 14.56 2.87 -23.82
C ILE A 109 15.75 2.87 -24.78
N GLY A 110 16.13 1.70 -25.29
CA GLY A 110 17.25 1.55 -26.24
C GLY A 110 18.65 1.58 -25.61
N GLY A 111 18.73 1.71 -24.29
CA GLY A 111 19.99 1.84 -23.54
C GLY A 111 20.02 3.16 -22.76
N VAL A 112 20.61 3.13 -21.56
CA VAL A 112 20.73 4.32 -20.70
C VAL A 112 22.11 4.95 -20.89
N ASP A 113 22.13 6.27 -21.04
CA ASP A 113 23.37 7.04 -21.05
C ASP A 113 24.14 6.80 -19.73
N PRO A 114 25.44 6.46 -19.77
CA PRO A 114 26.23 6.22 -18.56
C PRO A 114 26.21 7.38 -17.55
N GLU A 115 26.13 8.63 -18.01
CA GLU A 115 26.04 9.81 -17.16
C GLU A 115 24.68 9.88 -16.46
N VAL A 116 23.58 9.62 -17.20
CA VAL A 116 22.23 9.55 -16.62
C VAL A 116 22.15 8.43 -15.60
N TRP A 117 22.69 7.25 -15.91
CA TRP A 117 22.74 6.13 -14.99
C TRP A 117 23.55 6.45 -13.73
N SER A 118 24.73 7.06 -13.89
CA SER A 118 25.58 7.47 -12.76
C SER A 118 24.83 8.45 -11.86
N ARG A 119 24.19 9.46 -12.44
CA ARG A 119 23.39 10.45 -11.71
C ARG A 119 22.27 9.81 -10.89
N LEU A 120 21.50 8.90 -11.49
CA LEU A 120 20.36 8.25 -10.82
C LEU A 120 20.80 7.23 -9.77
N SER A 121 21.86 6.46 -10.04
CA SER A 121 22.32 5.38 -9.16
C SER A 121 23.14 5.88 -7.96
N GLN A 122 23.81 7.02 -8.08
CA GLN A 122 24.63 7.61 -7.02
C GLN A 122 23.91 8.75 -6.25
N ALA A 123 22.69 9.12 -6.65
CA ALA A 123 21.95 10.18 -5.99
C ALA A 123 21.58 9.81 -4.54
N ALA A 124 21.89 10.72 -3.61
CA ALA A 124 21.65 10.55 -2.17
C ALA A 124 20.16 10.53 -1.77
N ASP A 125 19.28 10.94 -2.69
CA ASP A 125 17.84 10.92 -2.54
C ASP A 125 17.19 9.70 -3.21
N PHE A 126 17.97 8.73 -3.70
CA PHE A 126 17.49 7.41 -4.16
C PHE A 126 16.23 7.47 -5.08
N PRO A 127 16.32 8.06 -6.29
CA PRO A 127 15.18 8.20 -7.19
C PRO A 127 14.72 6.86 -7.80
N LEU A 128 15.63 5.87 -7.88
CA LEU A 128 15.30 4.51 -8.35
C LEU A 128 14.54 3.68 -7.31
N LEU A 129 14.36 4.18 -6.08
CA LEU A 129 13.67 3.48 -5.01
C LEU A 129 12.16 3.75 -5.06
N ASN A 130 11.35 2.71 -5.24
CA ASN A 130 9.91 2.80 -5.07
C ASN A 130 9.55 2.80 -3.59
N ARG A 131 9.48 3.99 -2.97
CA ARG A 131 9.23 4.18 -1.54
C ARG A 131 7.89 3.61 -1.05
N ALA A 132 6.93 3.43 -1.95
CA ALA A 132 5.61 2.90 -1.60
C ALA A 132 5.69 1.42 -1.16
N ILE A 133 6.58 0.65 -1.79
CA ILE A 133 6.66 -0.82 -1.64
C ILE A 133 8.06 -1.34 -1.26
N GLN A 134 9.11 -0.53 -1.39
CA GLN A 134 10.51 -0.90 -1.14
C GLN A 134 11.14 -0.16 0.05
N ALA A 135 10.38 0.66 0.76
CA ALA A 135 10.83 1.30 1.99
C ALA A 135 9.97 0.89 3.19
N ARG A 136 10.61 0.75 4.35
CA ARG A 136 9.93 0.51 5.63
C ARG A 136 10.05 1.76 6.49
N TYR A 137 8.96 2.08 7.17
CA TYR A 137 8.89 3.19 8.11
C TYR A 137 8.27 2.70 9.41
N PRO A 138 8.69 3.20 10.57
CA PRO A 138 7.87 3.11 11.77
C PRO A 138 6.51 3.74 11.45
N PRO A 139 5.39 2.98 11.51
CA PRO A 139 4.09 3.52 11.14
C PRO A 139 3.62 4.63 12.09
N ALA A 140 4.23 4.74 13.28
CA ALA A 140 3.94 5.76 14.28
C ALA A 140 2.43 5.85 14.61
N SER A 141 1.92 7.05 14.91
CA SER A 141 0.53 7.24 15.34
C SER A 141 -0.55 6.65 14.42
N PRO A 142 -0.40 6.58 13.09
CA PRO A 142 -1.28 5.77 12.23
C PRO A 142 -1.52 4.33 12.71
N TRP A 143 -0.56 3.72 13.40
CA TRP A 143 -0.69 2.38 14.00
C TRP A 143 -1.69 2.30 15.16
N LYS A 144 -1.96 3.42 15.85
CA LYS A 144 -2.85 3.45 17.01
C LYS A 144 -4.26 2.93 16.68
N LEU A 145 -4.72 3.14 15.44
CA LEU A 145 -6.00 2.59 14.97
C LEU A 145 -5.99 1.06 14.88
N VAL A 146 -4.84 0.46 14.54
CA VAL A 146 -4.66 -1.00 14.58
C VAL A 146 -4.81 -1.50 16.01
N VAL A 147 -4.14 -0.85 16.96
CA VAL A 147 -4.18 -1.22 18.39
C VAL A 147 -5.57 -1.05 18.99
N ALA A 148 -6.26 0.05 18.65
CA ALA A 148 -7.64 0.27 19.04
C ALA A 148 -8.56 -0.83 18.49
N ALA A 149 -8.45 -1.15 17.19
CA ALA A 149 -9.25 -2.21 16.57
C ALA A 149 -9.01 -3.58 17.21
N MET A 150 -7.75 -3.94 17.50
CA MET A 150 -7.41 -5.19 18.20
C MET A 150 -8.02 -5.24 19.60
N ALA A 151 -7.88 -4.16 20.39
CA ALA A 151 -8.41 -4.12 21.75
C ALA A 151 -9.94 -4.14 21.79
N MET A 152 -10.61 -3.44 20.87
CA MET A 152 -12.06 -3.47 20.72
C MET A 152 -12.56 -4.83 20.25
N HIS A 153 -11.88 -5.48 19.28
CA HIS A 153 -12.24 -6.82 18.81
C HIS A 153 -12.22 -7.86 19.92
N ARG A 154 -11.32 -7.70 20.90
CA ARG A 154 -11.21 -8.56 22.08
C ARG A 154 -12.16 -8.17 23.22
N GLY A 155 -12.98 -7.14 23.04
CA GLY A 155 -13.90 -6.64 24.07
C GLY A 155 -13.21 -6.00 25.29
N LEU A 156 -11.95 -5.57 25.16
CA LEU A 156 -11.20 -4.96 26.27
C LEU A 156 -11.58 -3.50 26.51
N VAL A 157 -12.05 -2.83 25.47
CA VAL A 157 -12.47 -1.42 25.45
C VAL A 157 -13.55 -1.21 24.39
N ASP A 158 -14.32 -0.16 24.56
CA ASP A 158 -15.18 0.47 23.55
C ASP A 158 -14.73 1.92 23.32
N LEU A 159 -15.45 2.65 22.45
CA LEU A 159 -15.13 4.04 22.13
C LEU A 159 -15.25 5.01 23.33
N GLY A 160 -16.06 4.66 24.34
CA GLY A 160 -16.26 5.46 25.55
C GLY A 160 -15.36 5.06 26.71
N SER A 161 -14.51 4.05 26.53
CA SER A 161 -13.64 3.54 27.59
C SER A 161 -12.54 4.54 27.95
N HIS A 162 -12.28 4.69 29.24
CA HIS A 162 -11.18 5.47 29.78
C HIS A 162 -10.01 4.58 30.21
N MET A 163 -8.82 5.16 30.26
CA MET A 163 -7.65 4.51 30.88
C MET A 163 -7.47 5.00 32.33
N PRO A 164 -6.94 4.17 33.25
CA PRO A 164 -6.86 4.53 34.67
C PRO A 164 -5.99 5.77 34.97
N ILE A 165 -4.97 6.02 34.15
CA ILE A 165 -4.04 7.13 34.34
C ILE A 165 -4.31 8.20 33.28
N PRO A 166 -4.76 9.41 33.67
CA PRO A 166 -4.95 10.50 32.72
C PRO A 166 -3.62 10.99 32.17
N CYS A 167 -3.63 11.52 30.95
CA CYS A 167 -2.43 12.02 30.29
C CYS A 167 -1.99 13.35 30.91
N ARG A 168 -0.89 13.33 31.67
CA ARG A 168 -0.20 14.52 32.22
C ARG A 168 1.13 14.84 31.52
N GLY A 169 1.22 14.52 30.23
CA GLY A 169 2.42 14.73 29.41
C GLY A 169 3.33 13.52 29.27
N GLY A 170 3.03 12.43 29.97
CA GLY A 170 3.75 11.17 29.87
C GLY A 170 3.25 10.15 30.86
N LEU A 171 3.86 8.97 30.83
CA LEU A 171 3.57 7.83 31.69
C LEU A 171 4.88 7.34 32.32
N GLN A 172 4.96 7.36 33.64
CA GLN A 172 6.04 6.68 34.35
C GLN A 172 5.79 5.18 34.32
N TYR A 173 6.75 4.42 33.77
CA TYR A 173 6.70 2.96 33.73
C TYR A 173 7.99 2.41 34.33
N TYR A 174 7.89 1.90 35.56
CA TYR A 174 9.03 1.53 36.39
C TYR A 174 10.06 2.67 36.49
N ASN A 175 11.29 2.46 36.01
CA ASN A 175 12.40 3.41 36.06
C ASN A 175 12.48 4.34 34.83
N ARG A 176 11.53 4.25 33.88
CA ARG A 176 11.55 5.03 32.64
C ARG A 176 10.29 5.87 32.49
N TYR A 177 10.48 7.15 32.14
CA TYR A 177 9.40 8.05 31.76
C TYR A 177 9.16 8.02 30.25
N PHE A 178 7.93 7.70 29.84
CA PHE A 178 7.51 7.69 28.44
C PHE A 178 6.71 8.96 28.14
N ARG A 179 7.26 9.85 27.30
CA ARG A 179 6.66 11.15 27.01
C ARG A 179 5.50 11.03 26.02
N CYS A 180 4.47 11.83 26.23
CA CYS A 180 3.49 12.15 25.19
C CYS A 180 3.98 13.31 24.33
N TRP A 181 3.49 13.42 23.10
CA TRP A 181 3.78 14.57 22.24
C TRP A 181 3.31 15.92 22.84
N LYS A 182 2.23 15.91 23.63
CA LYS A 182 1.71 17.11 24.31
C LYS A 182 2.25 17.19 25.74
N LEU A 183 3.21 18.08 25.99
CA LEU A 183 3.91 18.19 27.27
C LEU A 183 2.98 18.51 28.46
N GLN A 184 1.97 19.37 28.27
CA GLN A 184 0.99 19.66 29.33
C GLN A 184 -0.03 18.52 29.55
N GLY A 185 -0.02 17.50 28.71
CA GLY A 185 -0.97 16.40 28.74
C GLY A 185 -2.31 16.68 28.05
N HIS A 186 -3.07 15.60 27.88
CA HIS A 186 -4.40 15.64 27.29
C HIS A 186 -5.53 15.52 28.33
N GLY A 187 -5.20 15.27 29.59
CA GLY A 187 -6.20 15.00 30.62
C GLY A 187 -6.74 13.56 30.56
N ASP A 188 -7.91 13.39 31.13
CA ASP A 188 -8.68 12.15 31.03
C ASP A 188 -9.43 12.11 29.69
N LEU A 189 -9.37 10.97 29.00
CA LEU A 189 -9.89 10.82 27.64
C LEU A 189 -10.58 9.47 27.49
N THR A 190 -11.68 9.48 26.73
CA THR A 190 -12.23 8.28 26.10
C THR A 190 -11.30 7.74 24.99
N LEU A 191 -11.50 6.50 24.56
CA LEU A 191 -10.80 5.95 23.38
C LEU A 191 -11.02 6.82 22.13
N ALA A 192 -12.25 7.30 21.91
CA ALA A 192 -12.57 8.16 20.76
C ALA A 192 -11.75 9.47 20.77
N GLU A 193 -11.68 10.13 21.92
CA GLU A 193 -10.88 11.35 22.09
C GLU A 193 -9.37 11.06 22.02
N ALA A 194 -8.92 9.91 22.55
CA ALA A 194 -7.53 9.48 22.45
C ALA A 194 -7.10 9.23 21.01
N ILE A 195 -7.99 8.72 20.16
CA ILE A 195 -7.77 8.61 18.72
C ILE A 195 -7.72 10.01 18.09
N GLN A 196 -8.70 10.88 18.40
CA GLN A 196 -8.79 12.24 17.86
C GLN A 196 -7.54 13.08 18.18
N TYR A 197 -7.06 13.05 19.42
CA TYR A 197 -5.89 13.79 19.87
C TYR A 197 -4.59 12.99 19.76
N SER A 198 -4.65 11.75 19.26
CA SER A 198 -3.50 10.85 19.13
C SER A 198 -2.69 10.74 20.45
N CYS A 199 -3.37 10.53 21.58
CA CYS A 199 -2.74 10.58 22.90
C CYS A 199 -1.83 9.35 23.16
N ASP A 200 -0.51 9.55 23.27
CA ASP A 200 0.42 8.43 23.49
C ASP A 200 0.18 7.71 24.82
N VAL A 201 -0.09 8.45 25.90
CA VAL A 201 -0.31 7.88 27.25
C VAL A 201 -1.52 6.96 27.30
N TYR A 202 -2.58 7.30 26.56
CA TYR A 202 -3.72 6.41 26.42
C TYR A 202 -3.29 5.11 25.73
N PHE A 203 -2.57 5.21 24.59
CA PHE A 203 -2.15 4.04 23.83
C PHE A 203 -1.06 3.21 24.51
N TYR A 204 -0.21 3.79 25.36
CA TYR A 204 0.69 3.04 26.24
C TYR A 204 -0.08 2.11 27.18
N GLN A 205 -1.10 2.64 27.84
CA GLN A 205 -1.96 1.87 28.74
C GLN A 205 -2.80 0.86 27.97
N LEU A 206 -3.33 1.23 26.80
CA LEU A 206 -4.07 0.32 25.94
C LEU A 206 -3.20 -0.86 25.47
N GLY A 207 -1.94 -0.60 25.12
CA GLY A 207 -0.98 -1.65 24.77
C GLY A 207 -0.72 -2.61 25.93
N LEU A 208 -0.52 -2.08 27.13
CA LEU A 208 -0.37 -2.89 28.35
C LEU A 208 -1.63 -3.71 28.64
N LYS A 209 -2.82 -3.11 28.51
CA LYS A 209 -4.12 -3.76 28.68
C LYS A 209 -4.34 -4.86 27.63
N LEU A 210 -3.93 -4.62 26.39
CA LEU A 210 -3.97 -5.61 25.30
C LEU A 210 -3.00 -6.77 25.57
N GLN A 211 -1.87 -6.50 26.22
CA GLN A 211 -0.75 -7.42 26.45
C GLN A 211 0.09 -7.69 25.20
N LEU A 212 1.41 -7.82 25.36
CA LEU A 212 2.34 -7.96 24.25
C LEU A 212 2.05 -9.19 23.38
N THR A 213 1.86 -10.37 23.98
CA THR A 213 1.61 -11.62 23.25
C THR A 213 0.40 -11.52 22.34
N ASN A 214 -0.64 -10.85 22.83
CA ASN A 214 -1.88 -10.59 22.10
C ASN A 214 -1.69 -9.59 20.97
N LEU A 215 -0.99 -8.48 21.24
CA LEU A 215 -0.63 -7.48 20.24
C LEU A 215 0.16 -8.14 19.08
N LEU A 216 1.17 -8.96 19.39
CA LEU A 216 1.98 -9.63 18.38
C LEU A 216 1.18 -10.65 17.56
N ALA A 217 0.36 -11.46 18.22
CA ALA A 217 -0.47 -12.47 17.56
C ALA A 217 -1.53 -11.83 16.65
N ASP A 218 -2.24 -10.82 17.13
CA ASP A 218 -3.31 -10.17 16.38
C ASP A 218 -2.76 -9.33 15.23
N ALA A 219 -1.67 -8.59 15.42
CA ALA A 219 -0.99 -7.90 14.33
C ALA A 219 -0.47 -8.88 13.25
N SER A 220 0.01 -10.06 13.65
CA SER A 220 0.41 -11.12 12.71
C SER A 220 -0.79 -11.68 11.94
N ARG A 221 -1.94 -11.89 12.58
CA ARG A 221 -3.20 -12.30 11.90
C ARG A 221 -3.73 -11.21 10.96
N LEU A 222 -3.54 -9.95 11.35
CA LEU A 222 -3.73 -8.77 10.51
C LEU A 222 -2.60 -8.57 9.49
N GLY A 223 -1.71 -9.55 9.32
CA GLY A 223 -0.74 -9.68 8.23
C GLY A 223 0.24 -8.52 8.12
N PHE A 224 0.50 -7.82 9.22
CA PHE A 224 1.56 -6.80 9.31
C PHE A 224 2.99 -7.39 9.30
N ARG A 225 3.10 -8.70 9.06
CA ARG A 225 4.33 -9.43 8.79
C ARG A 225 4.46 -9.86 7.34
N ASP A 226 3.39 -9.73 6.57
CA ASP A 226 3.30 -10.25 5.22
C ASP A 226 3.41 -9.12 4.20
N ARG A 227 3.73 -9.49 2.97
CA ARG A 227 3.64 -8.57 1.84
C ARG A 227 2.17 -8.21 1.61
N SER A 228 1.90 -7.00 1.13
CA SER A 228 0.54 -6.57 0.81
C SER A 228 -0.05 -7.39 -0.34
N GLY A 229 0.80 -7.94 -1.22
CA GLY A 229 0.37 -8.69 -2.40
C GLY A 229 0.00 -7.78 -3.57
N ILE A 230 0.47 -6.53 -3.55
CA ILE A 230 0.42 -5.65 -4.72
C ILE A 230 1.13 -6.31 -5.90
N ASP A 231 0.56 -6.15 -7.08
CA ASP A 231 1.06 -6.63 -8.37
C ASP A 231 2.22 -5.76 -8.89
N LEU A 232 3.25 -5.64 -8.05
CA LEU A 232 4.53 -5.04 -8.38
C LEU A 232 5.68 -5.95 -7.98
N PRO A 233 6.75 -5.98 -8.79
CA PRO A 233 7.94 -6.72 -8.42
C PRO A 233 8.64 -6.04 -7.25
N ASN A 234 9.48 -6.83 -6.57
CA ASN A 234 10.41 -6.33 -5.54
C ASN A 234 9.73 -5.66 -4.32
N GLU A 235 8.45 -5.90 -4.05
CA GLU A 235 7.84 -5.52 -2.78
C GLU A 235 8.64 -6.12 -1.62
N ILE A 236 9.04 -5.30 -0.65
CA ILE A 236 9.73 -5.80 0.54
C ILE A 236 8.73 -6.21 1.62
N ARG A 237 9.05 -7.27 2.35
CA ARG A 237 8.26 -7.69 3.52
C ARG A 237 8.39 -6.64 4.64
N PRO A 238 7.35 -6.29 5.40
CA PRO A 238 7.48 -5.54 6.65
C PRO A 238 8.38 -6.21 7.68
N LEU A 239 8.78 -5.46 8.70
CA LEU A 239 9.46 -5.97 9.88
C LEU A 239 8.53 -5.83 11.09
N PHE A 240 8.08 -6.96 11.63
CA PHE A 240 7.29 -7.01 12.84
C PHE A 240 7.52 -8.35 13.58
N PRO A 241 7.76 -8.35 14.90
CA PRO A 241 8.00 -9.56 15.69
C PRO A 241 6.85 -10.55 15.58
N ALA A 242 7.17 -11.81 15.33
CA ALA A 242 6.18 -12.90 15.31
C ALA A 242 5.59 -13.17 16.70
N SER A 243 6.44 -13.05 17.70
CA SER A 243 6.23 -13.54 19.05
C SER A 243 7.31 -12.98 19.98
N THR A 244 7.18 -13.26 21.27
CA THR A 244 8.13 -12.82 22.31
C THR A 244 9.53 -13.42 22.15
N GLU A 245 9.66 -14.55 21.45
CA GLU A 245 10.96 -15.20 21.17
C GLU A 245 11.89 -14.29 20.37
N TYR A 246 11.36 -13.40 19.53
CA TYR A 246 12.15 -12.38 18.83
C TYR A 246 12.99 -11.54 19.83
N TYR A 247 12.35 -11.13 20.93
CA TYR A 247 12.99 -10.31 21.95
C TYR A 247 14.00 -11.14 22.77
N ASN A 248 13.69 -12.41 23.05
CA ASN A 248 14.64 -13.32 23.70
C ASN A 248 15.92 -13.50 22.87
N GLN A 249 15.79 -13.65 21.55
CA GLN A 249 16.92 -13.78 20.63
C GLN A 249 17.72 -12.48 20.50
N ARG A 250 17.03 -11.34 20.40
CA ARG A 250 17.65 -10.03 20.20
C ARG A 250 18.40 -9.51 21.44
N TYR A 251 17.82 -9.69 22.62
CA TYR A 251 18.35 -9.11 23.87
C TYR A 251 19.09 -10.12 24.76
N GLY A 252 18.96 -11.42 24.48
CA GLY A 252 19.71 -12.47 25.15
C GLY A 252 19.46 -12.54 26.66
N PRO A 253 20.44 -13.04 27.44
CA PRO A 253 20.27 -13.31 28.87
C PRO A 253 20.00 -12.08 29.75
N ARG A 254 20.39 -10.88 29.28
CA ARG A 254 20.08 -9.61 29.99
C ARG A 254 18.61 -9.22 29.88
N GLY A 255 17.86 -9.92 29.04
CA GLY A 255 16.41 -9.86 28.95
C GLY A 255 15.87 -8.57 28.34
N TRP A 256 14.56 -8.48 28.35
CA TRP A 256 13.75 -7.34 27.93
C TRP A 256 12.55 -7.25 28.88
N THR A 257 11.88 -6.11 28.89
CA THR A 257 10.71 -5.91 29.76
C THR A 257 9.48 -5.59 28.93
N ASN A 258 8.31 -5.70 29.54
CA ASN A 258 7.04 -5.29 28.91
C ASN A 258 7.01 -3.80 28.48
N ALA A 259 8.04 -3.01 28.79
CA ALA A 259 8.24 -1.67 28.26
C ALA A 259 8.27 -1.63 26.71
N VAL A 260 8.66 -2.72 26.03
CA VAL A 260 8.59 -2.80 24.55
C VAL A 260 7.17 -2.63 24.02
N THR A 261 6.17 -3.05 24.80
CA THR A 261 4.74 -2.91 24.48
C THR A 261 4.34 -1.45 24.32
N LEU A 262 4.91 -0.53 25.11
CA LEU A 262 4.58 0.90 25.04
C LEU A 262 5.01 1.49 23.69
N ASN A 263 6.19 1.12 23.20
CA ASN A 263 6.66 1.57 21.89
C ASN A 263 5.84 0.94 20.76
N LEU A 264 5.61 -0.37 20.81
CA LEU A 264 4.80 -1.06 19.80
C LEU A 264 3.38 -0.53 19.73
N ALA A 265 2.77 -0.16 20.86
CA ALA A 265 1.40 0.35 20.92
C ALA A 265 1.22 1.70 20.19
N ILE A 266 2.30 2.46 20.00
CA ILE A 266 2.28 3.72 19.24
C ILE A 266 2.97 3.61 17.88
N GLY A 267 3.21 2.39 17.39
CA GLY A 267 3.81 2.16 16.06
C GLY A 267 5.31 2.46 16.01
N GLN A 268 6.00 2.36 17.14
CA GLN A 268 7.46 2.52 17.28
C GLN A 268 8.11 1.19 17.69
N GLY A 269 9.43 1.21 17.92
CA GLY A 269 10.20 0.00 18.25
C GLY A 269 10.38 -0.89 17.03
N GLU A 270 10.26 -2.21 17.20
CA GLU A 270 10.43 -3.19 16.13
C GLU A 270 9.19 -3.32 15.23
N ASN A 271 8.50 -2.22 14.99
CA ASN A 271 7.41 -2.14 14.03
C ASN A 271 7.86 -1.27 12.85
N SER A 272 8.13 -1.87 11.70
CA SER A 272 8.46 -1.13 10.47
C SER A 272 7.64 -1.67 9.30
N GLN A 273 6.73 -0.84 8.80
CA GLN A 273 5.73 -1.20 7.79
C GLN A 273 6.05 -0.53 6.46
N THR A 274 5.60 -1.14 5.36
CA THR A 274 5.56 -0.47 4.04
C THR A 274 4.30 0.39 3.95
N LEU A 275 4.31 1.41 3.08
CA LEU A 275 3.11 2.22 2.83
C LEU A 275 1.95 1.35 2.32
N ALA A 276 2.25 0.40 1.42
CA ALA A 276 1.27 -0.55 0.90
C ALA A 276 0.57 -1.36 2.02
N ASN A 277 1.31 -1.83 3.03
CA ASN A 277 0.72 -2.54 4.16
C ASN A 277 -0.19 -1.66 5.01
N MET A 278 0.20 -0.41 5.26
CA MET A 278 -0.65 0.52 5.99
C MET A 278 -1.93 0.82 5.22
N VAL A 279 -1.84 1.12 3.91
CA VAL A 279 -3.02 1.39 3.07
C VAL A 279 -3.95 0.18 2.98
N ALA A 280 -3.42 -1.03 2.87
CA ALA A 280 -4.20 -2.26 2.91
C ALA A 280 -5.00 -2.40 4.22
N PHE A 281 -4.42 -2.02 5.37
CA PHE A 281 -5.14 -2.00 6.64
C PHE A 281 -6.26 -0.95 6.67
N TYR A 282 -5.98 0.28 6.24
CA TYR A 282 -6.95 1.39 6.31
C TYR A 282 -8.22 1.17 5.47
N THR A 283 -8.12 0.32 4.45
CA THR A 283 -9.21 -0.01 3.53
C THR A 283 -9.94 -1.31 3.88
N MET A 284 -9.34 -2.14 4.73
CA MET A 284 -9.88 -3.42 5.18
C MET A 284 -11.31 -3.35 5.76
N PRO A 285 -11.72 -2.29 6.50
CA PRO A 285 -13.10 -2.19 7.00
C PRO A 285 -14.16 -2.04 5.89
N CYS A 286 -13.78 -1.57 4.71
CA CYS A 286 -14.70 -1.33 3.59
C CYS A 286 -14.74 -2.48 2.59
N ALA A 287 -13.71 -3.34 2.58
CA ALA A 287 -13.67 -4.49 1.70
C ALA A 287 -14.75 -5.50 2.15
N ARG A 288 -15.68 -5.85 1.25
CA ARG A 288 -16.76 -6.83 1.49
C ARG A 288 -16.26 -8.24 1.86
N ARG A 289 -14.96 -8.46 1.83
CA ARG A 289 -14.27 -9.69 2.20
C ARG A 289 -12.92 -9.28 2.81
N TRP A 290 -12.54 -9.93 3.91
CA TRP A 290 -11.22 -9.80 4.57
C TRP A 290 -10.10 -10.29 3.65
N SER A 291 -9.89 -9.62 2.53
CA SER A 291 -9.00 -10.06 1.48
C SER A 291 -8.15 -8.88 1.03
N ARG A 292 -6.85 -9.01 1.32
CA ARG A 292 -5.77 -8.05 1.03
C ARG A 292 -5.46 -7.95 -0.47
N TRP A 293 -6.47 -7.73 -1.30
CA TRP A 293 -6.20 -7.57 -2.72
C TRP A 293 -5.91 -6.10 -2.98
N CYS A 294 -4.62 -5.77 -3.12
CA CYS A 294 -4.18 -4.55 -3.76
C CYS A 294 -3.84 -4.91 -5.21
N SER A 295 -4.49 -4.30 -6.19
CA SER A 295 -4.20 -4.56 -7.60
C SER A 295 -4.15 -3.25 -8.39
N MET A 296 -3.10 -3.08 -9.18
CA MET A 296 -2.95 -2.04 -10.19
C MET A 296 -3.37 -2.49 -11.59
N ALA A 297 -3.38 -3.80 -11.88
CA ALA A 297 -3.98 -4.34 -13.08
C ALA A 297 -5.42 -4.76 -12.83
N ARG A 298 -6.36 -4.34 -13.70
CA ARG A 298 -7.71 -4.90 -13.65
C ARG A 298 -7.63 -6.39 -13.96
N ARG A 299 -8.16 -7.23 -13.07
CA ARG A 299 -8.45 -8.62 -13.43
C ARG A 299 -9.43 -8.59 -14.59
N GLN A 300 -8.99 -9.02 -15.77
CA GLN A 300 -9.94 -9.30 -16.85
C GLN A 300 -10.90 -10.36 -16.30
N ALA A 301 -12.16 -9.97 -16.10
CA ALA A 301 -13.22 -10.94 -15.88
C ALA A 301 -13.15 -11.91 -17.06
N ARG A 302 -12.82 -13.18 -16.79
CA ARG A 302 -12.85 -14.24 -17.80
C ARG A 302 -14.17 -14.09 -18.56
N GLY A 303 -14.05 -13.94 -19.87
CA GLY A 303 -15.08 -13.39 -20.74
C GLY A 303 -16.47 -13.92 -20.50
N TRP A 304 -17.44 -13.03 -20.70
CA TRP A 304 -18.82 -13.40 -20.98
C TRP A 304 -18.82 -14.42 -22.13
N ARG A 305 -18.93 -15.70 -21.79
CA ARG A 305 -19.58 -16.65 -22.69
C ARG A 305 -21.06 -16.35 -22.56
N THR A 306 -21.62 -15.70 -23.56
CA THR A 306 -23.03 -15.79 -23.87
C THR A 306 -23.35 -17.28 -24.00
N CYS A 307 -23.89 -17.90 -22.95
CA CYS A 307 -24.55 -19.18 -23.09
C CYS A 307 -25.76 -18.94 -23.98
N GLY A 308 -25.64 -19.39 -25.23
CA GLY A 308 -26.74 -19.45 -26.17
C GLY A 308 -27.93 -20.23 -25.60
N SER A 309 -29.11 -19.70 -25.90
CA SER A 309 -30.35 -20.43 -26.19
C SER A 309 -30.50 -21.82 -25.55
N GLY A 310 -31.16 -21.86 -24.40
CA GLY A 310 -31.76 -23.06 -23.84
C GLY A 310 -33.11 -22.72 -23.22
N ALA A 311 -34.16 -22.75 -24.04
CA ALA A 311 -35.54 -22.53 -23.63
C ALA A 311 -35.99 -23.52 -22.55
N ARG A 312 -36.77 -23.05 -21.56
CA ARG A 312 -37.89 -23.76 -20.88
C ARG A 312 -38.60 -22.83 -19.86
N PRO A 313 -39.86 -23.12 -19.48
CA PRO A 313 -40.99 -22.24 -19.79
C PRO A 313 -41.44 -21.34 -18.65
N ALA A 314 -42.15 -20.28 -19.05
CA ALA A 314 -42.84 -19.34 -18.19
C ALA A 314 -43.84 -20.02 -17.24
N ARG A 315 -43.65 -19.83 -15.93
CA ARG A 315 -44.75 -19.96 -14.96
C ARG A 315 -45.33 -18.58 -14.68
N ARG A 316 -46.53 -18.38 -15.21
CA ARG A 316 -47.45 -17.30 -14.83
C ARG A 316 -47.62 -17.30 -13.30
N ARG A 317 -47.37 -16.17 -12.65
CA ARG A 317 -48.10 -15.78 -11.44
C ARG A 317 -48.71 -14.41 -11.66
N THR A 318 -50.01 -14.40 -11.47
CA THR A 318 -50.96 -13.31 -11.65
C THR A 318 -50.75 -12.19 -10.64
N ARG A 319 -50.76 -10.98 -11.20
CA ARG A 319 -51.04 -9.65 -10.64
C ARG A 319 -51.84 -9.64 -9.33
N THR A 320 -51.44 -8.81 -8.39
CA THR A 320 -52.35 -7.83 -7.74
C THR A 320 -51.56 -6.56 -7.44
N ALA A 321 -52.01 -5.47 -8.05
CA ALA A 321 -51.50 -4.13 -7.81
C ALA A 321 -52.20 -3.57 -6.56
N ARG A 322 -51.42 -2.93 -5.68
CA ARG A 322 -51.95 -1.94 -4.74
C ARG A 322 -51.12 -0.68 -4.87
N THR A 323 -51.78 0.32 -5.45
CA THR A 323 -51.38 1.72 -5.51
C THR A 323 -51.59 2.36 -4.14
N THR A 324 -50.53 2.90 -3.56
CA THR A 324 -50.61 4.01 -2.60
C THR A 324 -49.47 4.96 -2.87
N GLY A 325 -49.82 6.15 -3.36
CA GLY A 325 -48.91 7.26 -3.54
C GLY A 325 -48.40 7.79 -2.21
N GLY A 326 -47.16 8.26 -2.22
CA GLY A 326 -46.51 8.94 -1.10
C GLY A 326 -45.28 9.65 -1.61
N SER A 327 -45.44 10.93 -1.94
CA SER A 327 -44.32 11.81 -2.28
C SER A 327 -43.49 12.09 -1.04
N SER A 328 -42.19 11.78 -1.06
CA SER A 328 -41.24 12.33 -0.10
C SER A 328 -40.00 12.85 -0.83
N ARG A 329 -39.89 14.18 -0.88
CA ARG A 329 -38.73 14.95 -1.35
C ARG A 329 -37.46 14.49 -0.61
N SER A 330 -36.46 14.04 -1.36
CA SER A 330 -35.10 13.85 -0.84
C SER A 330 -34.41 15.21 -0.70
N ARG A 331 -34.22 15.68 0.54
CA ARG A 331 -33.30 16.78 0.82
C ARG A 331 -31.87 16.25 0.73
N ARG A 332 -31.17 16.58 -0.35
CA ARG A 332 -29.70 16.49 -0.41
C ARG A 332 -29.14 17.44 0.64
N ARG A 333 -28.53 16.91 1.70
CA ARG A 333 -27.65 17.69 2.58
C ARG A 333 -26.28 17.76 1.93
N THR A 334 -25.96 18.93 1.39
CA THR A 334 -24.60 19.36 1.06
C THR A 334 -23.80 19.48 2.36
N VAL A 335 -22.67 18.79 2.45
CA VAL A 335 -21.67 18.98 3.52
C VAL A 335 -20.75 20.12 3.07
N PRO A 336 -20.52 21.18 3.88
CA PRO A 336 -19.61 22.26 3.48
C PRO A 336 -18.16 21.80 3.52
N GLU A 337 -17.40 22.21 2.50
CA GLU A 337 -15.94 22.17 2.46
C GLU A 337 -15.32 22.99 3.61
N SER A 338 -14.05 22.69 3.88
CA SER A 338 -13.07 23.43 4.70
C SER A 338 -12.87 22.99 6.15
N TRP A 339 -11.94 22.05 6.35
CA TRP A 339 -11.14 22.00 7.60
C TRP A 339 -9.70 21.50 7.39
N TRP A 340 -9.46 20.62 6.40
CA TRP A 340 -8.13 20.09 6.10
C TRP A 340 -7.08 21.15 5.72
N GLY A 341 -7.50 22.27 5.08
CA GLY A 341 -6.60 23.36 4.70
C GLY A 341 -6.01 24.17 5.87
N ARG A 342 -6.58 24.10 7.07
CA ARG A 342 -6.08 24.85 8.25
C ARG A 342 -4.99 24.11 9.02
N TRP A 343 -4.81 22.81 8.80
CA TRP A 343 -3.80 22.02 9.52
C TRP A 343 -2.40 22.13 8.91
N TRP A 344 -2.31 22.44 7.61
CA TRP A 344 -1.02 22.59 6.91
C TRP A 344 -0.35 23.95 7.16
N ASN A 345 -1.12 25.02 7.32
CA ASN A 345 -0.57 26.38 7.46
C ASN A 345 0.00 26.74 8.84
N SER A 346 -0.20 25.92 9.89
CA SER A 346 0.30 26.23 11.23
C SER A 346 1.70 25.67 11.53
N ARG A 347 2.42 25.13 10.52
CA ARG A 347 3.78 24.59 10.68
C ARG A 347 4.87 25.36 9.91
N SER A 348 4.53 26.43 9.21
CA SER A 348 5.50 27.18 8.40
C SER A 348 6.15 28.38 9.09
N THR A 349 5.74 28.75 10.32
CA THR A 349 6.23 29.99 10.96
C THR A 349 7.16 29.85 12.16
N ASP A 350 7.45 28.64 12.67
CA ASP A 350 8.44 28.46 13.76
C ASP A 350 9.62 27.62 13.29
N ARG A 351 10.50 28.26 12.53
CA ARG A 351 11.86 27.77 12.24
C ARG A 351 12.86 28.86 12.60
N GLU A 352 12.93 29.20 13.88
CA GLU A 352 14.12 29.85 14.41
C GLU A 352 15.15 28.80 14.82
N SER A 353 16.34 28.99 14.25
CA SER A 353 17.62 28.37 14.50
C SER A 353 17.89 27.98 15.96
N ARG A 354 18.47 26.79 16.17
CA ARG A 354 19.78 26.64 16.85
C ARG A 354 20.33 25.20 16.80
N PRO A 355 21.67 25.04 16.88
CA PRO A 355 22.39 23.83 16.46
C PRO A 355 22.72 22.84 17.59
N TRP A 356 23.08 21.64 17.13
CA TRP A 356 23.55 20.40 17.80
C TRP A 356 22.48 19.40 18.24
#